data_AF-A0A3D0SLB0-F1
#
_entry.id   AF-A0A3D0SLB0-F1
#
_cell.length_a   1.000
_cell.length_b   1.000
_cell.length_c   1.000
_cell.angle_alpha   90.00
_cell.angle_beta   90.00
_cell.angle_gamma   90.00
#
_symmetry.space_group_name_H-M   'P 1'
#
loop_
_entity.id
_entity.type
_entity.pdbx_description
1 polymer ?
#
loop_
_entity_poly.entity_id
_entity_poly.type
_entity_poly.pdbx_seq_one_letter_code
_entity_poly.pdbx_strand_id
1 'polypeptide(L)' 'MSHIVIHRDHSLTLDQAREAAETIALQLADRYEVSHYWQDDSLYFERVGVSGQIDLE' A
#
# COMPACT_ATOMS: atom_id res chain seq x y z
N MET A 1 7.23 -18.24 0.98
CA MET A 1 6.34 -17.13 0.64
C MET A 1 7.05 -15.87 1.07
N SER A 2 7.24 -14.91 0.17
CA SER A 2 8.06 -13.73 0.41
C SER A 2 7.14 -12.58 0.79
N HIS A 3 7.13 -12.18 2.06
CA HIS A 3 6.47 -10.94 2.47
C HIS A 3 7.46 -9.80 2.35
N ILE A 4 7.11 -8.79 1.55
CA ILE A 4 7.88 -7.56 1.45
C ILE A 4 7.22 -6.57 2.41
N VAL A 5 7.90 -6.28 3.52
CA VAL A 5 7.48 -5.25 4.48
C VAL A 5 8.38 -4.04 4.26
N ILE A 6 7.78 -2.93 3.85
CA ILE A 6 8.49 -1.67 3.63
C ILE A 6 8.05 -0.72 4.74
N HIS A 7 8.90 -0.54 5.75
CA HIS A 7 8.74 0.55 6.72
C HIS A 7 9.56 1.74 6.25
N ARG A 8 8.93 2.92 6.22
CA ARG A 8 9.60 4.16 5.86
C ARG A 8 9.12 5.26 6.78
N ASP A 9 9.97 5.70 7.70
CA ASP A 9 9.71 6.89 8.49
C ASP A 9 9.55 8.10 7.56
N HIS A 10 8.36 8.70 7.55
CA HIS A 10 8.07 9.89 6.77
C HIS A 10 7.50 10.99 7.67
N SER A 11 8.06 12.19 7.55
CA SER A 11 7.55 13.41 8.19
C SER A 11 6.38 14.03 7.42
N LEU A 12 5.65 13.20 6.66
CA LEU A 12 4.44 13.58 5.93
C LEU A 12 3.24 13.50 6.87
N THR A 13 2.27 14.40 6.72
CA THR A 13 1.01 14.30 7.47
C THR A 13 0.21 13.09 7.01
N LEU A 14 -0.68 12.57 7.86
CA LEU A 14 -1.58 11.44 7.55
C LEU A 14 -2.27 11.59 6.19
N ASP A 15 -2.74 12.79 5.86
CA ASP A 15 -3.35 13.09 4.56
C ASP A 15 -2.40 12.84 3.37
N GLN A 16 -1.17 13.34 3.47
CA GLN A 16 -0.17 13.18 2.40
C GLN A 16 0.29 11.73 2.28
N ALA A 17 0.41 11.03 3.42
CA ALA A 17 0.78 9.63 3.45
C ALA A 17 -0.33 8.76 2.80
N ARG A 18 -1.59 9.07 3.09
CA ARG A 18 -2.76 8.41 2.47
C ARG A 18 -2.80 8.64 0.96
N GLU A 19 -2.62 9.87 0.51
CA GLU A 19 -2.64 10.21 -0.93
C GLU A 19 -1.48 9.52 -1.69
N ALA A 20 -0.29 9.45 -1.08
CA ALA A 20 0.86 8.73 -1.62
C ALA A 20 0.60 7.22 -1.70
N ALA A 21 0.08 6.62 -0.63
CA ALA A 21 -0.26 5.20 -0.60
C ALA A 21 -1.36 4.85 -1.62
N GLU A 22 -2.38 5.68 -1.76
CA GLU A 22 -3.46 5.51 -2.75
C GLU A 22 -2.92 5.60 -4.18
N THR A 23 -2.04 6.56 -4.46
CA THR A 23 -1.36 6.67 -5.75
C THR A 23 -0.55 5.41 -6.06
N ILE A 24 0.17 4.87 -5.08
CA ILE A 24 0.93 3.63 -5.20
C ILE A 24 -0.01 2.45 -5.46
N ALA A 25 -1.14 2.36 -4.74
CA ALA A 25 -2.15 1.33 -4.92
C ALA A 25 -2.70 1.30 -6.35
N LEU A 26 -3.06 2.48 -6.88
CA LEU A 26 -3.59 2.64 -8.23
C LEU A 26 -2.53 2.26 -9.29
N GLN A 27 -1.28 2.67 -9.11
CA GLN A 27 -0.20 2.28 -10.02
C GLN A 27 0.09 0.78 -9.98
N LEU A 28 0.02 0.17 -8.79
CA LEU A 28 0.16 -1.27 -8.62
C LEU A 28 -0.99 -2.03 -9.29
N ALA A 29 -2.23 -1.54 -9.13
CA ALA A 29 -3.40 -2.12 -9.76
C ALA A 29 -3.34 -2.02 -11.30
N ASP A 30 -2.93 -0.87 -11.83
CA ASP A 30 -2.79 -0.65 -13.28
C ASP A 30 -1.66 -1.48 -13.90
N ARG A 31 -0.48 -1.49 -13.26
CA ARG A 31 0.71 -2.15 -13.83
C ARG A 31 0.76 -3.65 -13.58
N TYR A 32 0.27 -4.11 -12.43
CA TYR A 32 0.43 -5.48 -11.97
C TYR A 32 -0.90 -6.21 -11.75
N GLU A 33 -2.05 -5.57 -12.04
CA GLU A 33 -3.39 -6.14 -11.87
C GLU A 33 -3.60 -6.68 -10.44
N VAL A 34 -3.09 -5.95 -9.45
CA VAL A 34 -3.30 -6.30 -8.04
C VAL A 34 -4.64 -5.75 -7.54
N SER A 35 -5.28 -6.49 -6.65
CA SER A 35 -6.41 -5.98 -5.87
C SER A 35 -5.87 -5.18 -4.71
N HIS A 36 -6.52 -4.06 -4.36
CA HIS A 36 -6.17 -3.28 -3.18
C HIS A 36 -7.43 -2.85 -2.43
N TYR A 37 -7.31 -2.71 -1.12
CA TYR A 37 -8.38 -2.25 -0.25
C TYR A 37 -7.82 -1.48 0.94
N TRP A 38 -8.57 -0.50 1.40
CA TRP A 38 -8.26 0.24 2.62
C TRP A 38 -8.96 -0.39 3.82
N GLN A 39 -8.26 -0.50 4.93
CA GLN A 39 -8.80 -0.87 6.23
C GLN A 39 -8.23 0.09 7.28
N ASP A 40 -9.09 0.96 7.80
CA ASP A 40 -8.72 2.04 8.72
C ASP A 40 -7.60 2.93 8.15
N ASP A 41 -6.39 2.82 8.69
CA ASP A 41 -5.19 3.55 8.29
C ASP A 41 -4.17 2.65 7.55
N SER A 42 -4.60 1.46 7.13
CA SER A 42 -3.78 0.46 6.47
C SER A 42 -4.32 0.16 5.08
N LEU A 43 -3.49 0.31 4.05
CA LEU A 43 -3.80 -0.11 2.69
C LEU A 43 -3.25 -1.52 2.44
N TYR A 44 -4.12 -2.45 2.12
CA TYR A 44 -3.75 -3.81 1.74
C TYR A 44 -3.78 -3.94 0.23
N PHE A 45 -2.82 -4.68 -0.31
CA PHE A 45 -2.81 -5.03 -1.72
C PHE A 45 -2.33 -6.47 -1.93
N GLU A 46 -3.04 -7.20 -2.78
CA GLU A 46 -2.77 -8.60 -3.05
C GLU A 46 -2.95 -8.96 -4.53
N ARG A 47 -2.10 -9.89 -4.96
CA ARG A 47 -2.10 -10.52 -6.27
C ARG A 47 -1.79 -12.00 -6.07
N VAL A 48 -2.17 -12.82 -7.04
CA VAL A 48 -1.75 -14.23 -7.08
C VAL A 48 -0.22 -14.33 -6.93
N GLY A 49 0.21 -14.80 -5.75
CA GLY A 49 1.63 -14.99 -5.39
C GLY A 49 2.33 -13.82 -4.68
N VAL A 50 1.66 -12.67 -4.48
CA VAL A 50 2.24 -11.48 -3.81
C VAL A 50 1.19 -10.83 -2.92
N SER A 51 1.48 -10.69 -1.63
CA SER A 51 0.66 -9.95 -0.67
C SER A 51 1.50 -8.89 0.03
N GLY A 52 0.91 -7.72 0.29
CA GLY A 52 1.54 -6.60 0.99
C GLY A 52 0.52 -5.69 1.65
N GLN A 53 1.01 -4.87 2.58
CA GLN A 53 0.24 -3.83 3.23
C GLN A 53 1.10 -2.57 3.41
N ILE A 54 0.46 -1.42 3.52
CA ILE A 54 1.05 -0.11 3.85
C ILE A 54 0.30 0.42 5.05
N ASP A 55 0.99 0.55 6.18
CA ASP A 55 0.45 1.13 7.41
C ASP A 55 0.82 2.62 7.47
N LEU A 56 -0.16 3.48 7.76
CA LEU A 56 0.02 4.92 7.97
C LEU A 56 0.16 5.22 9.48
N GLU A 57 1.23 4.71 10.11
CA GLU A 57 1.56 4.96 11.53
C GLU A 57 2.60 6.08 11.74
#